data_AF-A0A3A5WGB4-F1
#
_entry.id   AF-A0A3A5WGB4-F1
#
_cell.length_a   1.000
_cell.length_b   1.000
_cell.length_c   1.000
_cell.angle_alpha   90.00
_cell.angle_beta   90.00
_cell.angle_gamma   90.00
#
_symmetry.space_group_name_H-M   'P 1'
#
loop_
_entity.id
_entity.type
_entity.pdbx_description
1 polymer ?
#
loop_
_entity_poly.entity_id
_entity_poly.type
_entity_poly.pdbx_seq_one_letter_code
_entity_poly.pdbx_strand_id
1 'polypeptide(L)'
;MDGEWNIMWERLLLGALAAFVVFKVTLITYRRRKYPEPHEDWTAVDMDALSFPSDFRWGTATAAHQVEGHLVNNWTHHEQRKNLEQSGAACDHWNRWEDDFQLISELGLNSYRFSVEWSRIEPTEGTWNNDALAVYSNMVDDLLERGIRPVVTLHHFSHPQWWEAKGGFADRANAPHFVRYCERVFEVLSDRVETWVSINEPTVFSTMGYTLGMFPPGRRSLRATLRVMRNLLLAHADVYRALKKIRPEVRIGIAKNVTLFDPKNRWSPID
;
A
#
# COMPACT_ATOMS: atom_id res chain seq x y z
N MET A 1 48.57 -15.76 46.57
CA MET A 1 47.16 -15.72 47.04
C MET A 1 46.21 -15.27 45.93
N ASP A 2 46.60 -14.38 45.01
CA ASP A 2 45.68 -13.85 43.98
C ASP A 2 45.22 -14.88 42.92
N GLY A 3 45.98 -15.95 42.68
CA GLY A 3 45.64 -16.99 41.70
C GLY A 3 44.52 -17.95 42.12
N GLU A 4 44.42 -18.30 43.40
CA GLU A 4 43.40 -19.24 43.90
C GLU A 4 42.01 -18.59 44.01
N TRP A 5 41.96 -17.30 44.36
CA TRP A 5 40.73 -16.52 44.37
C TRP A 5 40.14 -16.37 42.95
N ASN A 6 40.99 -16.18 41.93
CA ASN A 6 40.55 -16.12 40.54
C ASN A 6 39.98 -17.47 40.06
N ILE A 7 40.61 -18.60 40.41
CA ILE A 7 40.11 -19.94 40.04
C ILE A 7 38.76 -20.25 40.72
N MET A 8 38.57 -19.82 41.97
CA MET A 8 37.29 -19.99 42.68
C MET A 8 36.16 -19.20 42.00
N TRP A 9 36.40 -17.93 41.66
CA TRP A 9 35.42 -17.09 40.97
C TRP A 9 35.09 -17.60 39.56
N GLU A 10 36.09 -18.08 38.81
CA GLU A 10 35.88 -18.73 37.51
C GLU A 10 34.97 -19.96 37.61
N ARG A 11 35.20 -20.83 38.61
CA ARG A 11 34.36 -22.01 38.83
C ARG A 11 32.93 -21.65 39.24
N LEU A 12 32.77 -20.62 40.08
CA LEU A 12 31.44 -20.11 40.46
C LEU A 12 30.71 -19.50 39.26
N LEU A 13 31.40 -18.72 38.43
CA LEU A 13 30.86 -18.16 37.18
C LEU A 13 30.44 -19.25 36.20
N LEU A 14 31.29 -20.25 35.97
CA LEU A 14 30.98 -21.39 35.12
C LEU A 14 29.80 -22.21 35.65
N GLY A 15 29.74 -22.45 36.97
CA GLY A 15 28.63 -23.13 37.62
C GLY A 15 27.32 -22.35 37.50
N ALA A 16 27.35 -21.04 37.73
CA ALA A 16 26.19 -20.17 37.57
C ALA A 16 25.70 -20.10 36.12
N LEU A 17 26.62 -20.02 35.15
CA LEU A 17 26.31 -20.06 33.73
C LEU A 17 25.66 -21.40 33.34
N ALA A 18 26.22 -22.52 33.80
CA ALA A 18 25.66 -23.84 33.55
C ALA A 18 24.26 -24.00 34.15
N ALA A 19 24.06 -23.56 35.40
CA ALA A 19 22.75 -23.57 36.06
C ALA A 19 21.72 -22.70 35.32
N PHE A 20 22.14 -21.52 34.84
CA PHE A 20 21.30 -20.63 34.04
C PHE A 20 20.89 -21.26 32.70
N VAL A 21 21.83 -21.92 32.01
CA VAL A 21 21.53 -22.66 30.76
C VAL A 21 20.53 -23.78 31.02
N VAL A 22 20.75 -24.61 32.05
CA VAL A 22 19.83 -25.70 32.41
C VAL A 22 18.44 -25.16 32.76
N PHE A 23 18.36 -24.08 33.54
CA PHE A 23 17.10 -23.42 33.86
C PHE A 23 16.38 -22.93 32.60
N LYS A 24 17.08 -22.24 31.68
CA LYS A 24 16.51 -21.74 30.43
C LYS A 24 16.02 -22.88 29.55
N VAL A 25 16.80 -23.93 29.34
CA VAL A 25 16.39 -25.10 28.55
C VAL A 25 15.16 -25.75 29.16
N THR A 26 15.15 -25.99 30.47
CA THR A 26 14.02 -26.61 31.18
C THR A 26 12.76 -25.75 31.06
N LEU A 27 12.88 -24.44 31.28
CA LEU A 27 11.76 -23.50 31.16
C LEU A 27 11.20 -23.49 29.73
N ILE A 28 12.07 -23.42 28.71
CA ILE A 28 11.65 -23.42 27.30
C ILE A 28 10.95 -24.74 26.96
N THR A 29 11.53 -25.90 27.33
CA THR A 29 10.93 -27.21 27.07
C THR A 29 9.58 -27.36 27.77
N TYR A 30 9.49 -26.95 29.05
CA TYR A 30 8.24 -26.96 29.79
C TYR A 30 7.17 -26.09 29.13
N ARG A 31 7.52 -24.85 28.78
CA ARG A 31 6.59 -23.90 28.19
C ARG A 31 6.12 -24.34 26.81
N ARG A 32 7.01 -24.84 25.95
CA ARG A 32 6.65 -25.40 24.64
C ARG A 32 5.71 -26.60 24.73
N ARG A 33 5.89 -27.46 25.74
CA ARG A 33 5.00 -28.62 25.94
C ARG A 33 3.65 -28.23 26.53
N LYS A 34 3.63 -27.29 27.49
CA LYS A 34 2.40 -26.87 28.15
C LYS A 34 1.56 -25.92 27.31
N TYR A 35 2.21 -25.13 26.45
CA TYR A 35 1.61 -24.13 25.58
C TYR A 35 2.13 -24.36 24.15
N PRO A 36 1.72 -25.45 23.48
CA PRO A 36 2.11 -25.70 22.11
C PRO A 36 1.57 -24.62 21.17
N GLU A 37 2.30 -24.33 20.10
CA GLU A 37 1.77 -23.46 19.05
C GLU A 37 0.62 -24.17 18.32
N PRO A 38 -0.55 -23.53 18.18
CA PRO A 38 -1.60 -24.06 17.33
C PRO A 38 -1.12 -24.03 15.88
N HIS A 39 -1.15 -25.18 15.23
CA HIS A 39 -1.00 -25.29 13.79
C HIS A 39 -2.34 -25.72 13.23
N GLU A 40 -2.98 -24.83 12.46
CA GLU A 40 -4.20 -25.17 11.76
C GLU A 40 -3.92 -26.24 10.73
N ASP A 41 -4.73 -27.31 10.73
CA ASP A 41 -4.71 -28.31 9.68
C ASP A 41 -5.51 -27.78 8.50
N TRP A 42 -4.81 -27.12 7.58
CA TRP A 42 -5.42 -26.59 6.36
C TRP A 42 -6.07 -27.66 5.49
N THR A 43 -5.74 -28.94 5.67
CA THR A 43 -6.38 -30.05 4.93
C THR A 43 -7.73 -30.44 5.51
N ALA A 44 -8.04 -30.01 6.74
CA ALA A 44 -9.32 -30.22 7.40
C ALA A 44 -10.35 -29.11 7.10
N VAL A 45 -9.97 -28.08 6.34
CA VAL A 45 -10.89 -27.00 5.93
C VAL A 45 -11.82 -27.52 4.84
N ASP A 46 -13.09 -27.69 5.19
CA ASP A 46 -14.16 -28.01 4.23
C ASP A 46 -14.45 -26.78 3.36
N MET A 47 -14.07 -26.84 2.09
CA MET A 47 -14.34 -25.79 1.12
C MET A 47 -15.69 -25.95 0.41
N ASP A 48 -16.35 -27.11 0.51
CA ASP A 48 -17.64 -27.38 -0.13
C ASP A 48 -18.79 -26.67 0.61
N ALA A 49 -18.59 -26.32 1.88
CA ALA A 49 -19.51 -25.52 2.69
C ALA A 49 -19.34 -23.99 2.54
N LEU A 50 -18.44 -23.51 1.66
CA LEU A 50 -18.18 -22.08 1.49
C LEU A 50 -19.16 -21.43 0.52
N SER A 51 -20.13 -20.70 1.04
CA SER A 51 -20.97 -19.78 0.26
C SER A 51 -20.67 -18.33 0.60
N PHE A 52 -20.58 -17.47 -0.42
CA PHE A 52 -20.46 -16.02 -0.24
C PHE A 52 -21.82 -15.33 -0.40
N PRO A 53 -22.02 -14.13 0.18
CA PRO A 53 -23.18 -13.30 -0.12
C PRO A 53 -23.36 -13.13 -1.63
N SER A 54 -24.60 -13.10 -2.09
CA SER A 54 -24.93 -12.97 -3.52
C SER A 54 -24.43 -11.66 -4.15
N ASP A 55 -24.20 -10.64 -3.33
CA ASP A 55 -23.66 -9.33 -3.72
C ASP A 55 -22.15 -9.17 -3.43
N PHE A 56 -21.46 -10.26 -3.07
CA PHE A 56 -20.03 -10.27 -2.83
C PHE A 56 -19.25 -9.84 -4.08
N ARG A 57 -18.16 -9.11 -3.86
CA ARG A 57 -17.38 -8.50 -4.94
C ARG A 57 -16.12 -9.31 -5.20
N TRP A 58 -16.07 -9.92 -6.37
CA TRP A 58 -14.91 -10.60 -6.90
C TRP A 58 -14.26 -9.68 -7.92
N GLY A 59 -13.01 -9.31 -7.67
CA GLY A 59 -12.34 -8.33 -8.50
C GLY A 59 -10.83 -8.46 -8.51
N THR A 60 -10.23 -7.73 -9.43
CA THR A 60 -8.78 -7.55 -9.54
C THR A 60 -8.40 -6.09 -9.33
N ALA A 61 -7.12 -5.81 -9.11
CA ALA A 61 -6.63 -4.45 -8.88
C ALA A 61 -5.29 -4.18 -9.57
N THR A 62 -5.10 -2.96 -10.04
CA THR A 62 -3.86 -2.47 -10.66
C THR A 62 -3.47 -1.08 -10.13
N ALA A 63 -2.27 -0.64 -10.47
CA ALA A 63 -1.84 0.75 -10.32
C ALA A 63 -1.35 1.29 -11.66
N ALA A 64 -1.68 2.53 -11.96
CA ALA A 64 -1.38 3.19 -13.23
C ALA A 64 0.09 3.07 -13.62
N HIS A 65 1.00 3.43 -12.71
CA HIS A 65 2.43 3.34 -12.95
C HIS A 65 2.93 1.92 -13.28
N GLN A 66 2.25 0.89 -12.76
CA GLN A 66 2.64 -0.50 -12.93
C GLN A 66 2.16 -1.12 -14.25
N VAL A 67 1.10 -0.58 -14.88
CA VAL A 67 0.46 -1.22 -16.04
C VAL A 67 0.29 -0.31 -17.26
N GLU A 68 0.10 1.00 -17.09
CA GLU A 68 -0.29 1.88 -18.20
C GLU A 68 0.81 2.08 -19.24
N GLY A 69 2.04 2.26 -18.79
CA GLY A 69 3.17 2.54 -19.65
C GLY A 69 3.32 4.02 -20.04
N HIS A 70 4.55 4.35 -20.46
CA HIS A 70 4.97 5.64 -21.01
C HIS A 70 4.68 6.86 -20.12
N LEU A 71 4.76 6.66 -18.80
CA LEU A 71 4.53 7.71 -17.82
C LEU A 71 5.79 8.53 -17.53
N VAL A 72 5.58 9.77 -17.08
CA VAL A 72 6.64 10.63 -16.55
C VAL A 72 6.20 11.11 -15.17
N ASN A 73 6.78 10.56 -14.11
CA ASN A 73 6.38 10.82 -12.72
C ASN A 73 7.57 10.66 -11.77
N ASN A 74 7.35 10.89 -10.47
CA ASN A 74 8.38 10.73 -9.44
C ASN A 74 9.08 9.34 -9.46
N TRP A 75 8.37 8.29 -9.87
CA TRP A 75 8.94 6.95 -10.03
C TRP A 75 9.87 6.85 -11.23
N THR A 76 9.46 7.28 -12.43
CA THR A 76 10.35 7.20 -13.60
C THR A 76 11.63 8.03 -13.40
N HIS A 77 11.53 9.20 -12.75
CA HIS A 77 12.71 9.96 -12.33
C HIS A 77 13.59 9.21 -11.30
N HIS A 78 12.98 8.46 -10.39
CA HIS A 78 13.72 7.67 -9.40
C HIS A 78 14.43 6.47 -10.04
N GLU A 79 13.72 5.73 -10.90
CA GLU A 79 14.26 4.60 -11.67
C GLU A 79 15.51 5.04 -12.44
N GLN A 80 15.41 6.12 -13.21
CA GLN A 80 16.53 6.70 -13.97
C GLN A 80 17.69 7.08 -13.05
N ARG A 81 17.43 7.84 -11.99
CA ARG A 81 18.46 8.32 -11.05
C ARG A 81 19.17 7.18 -10.32
N LYS A 82 18.48 6.08 -10.05
CA LYS A 82 19.01 4.92 -9.34
C LYS A 82 19.51 3.81 -10.26
N ASN A 83 19.41 4.00 -11.58
CA ASN A 83 19.72 2.98 -12.59
C ASN A 83 19.00 1.66 -12.30
N LEU A 84 17.70 1.74 -11.99
CA LEU A 84 16.81 0.59 -11.82
C LEU A 84 16.19 0.21 -13.17
N GLU A 85 15.53 -0.94 -13.20
CA GLU A 85 14.64 -1.30 -14.30
C GLU A 85 13.60 -0.20 -14.50
N GLN A 86 13.47 0.27 -15.74
CA GLN A 86 12.54 1.33 -16.10
C GLN A 86 11.17 0.72 -16.34
N SER A 87 10.12 1.34 -15.80
CA SER A 87 8.73 0.95 -16.08
C SER A 87 8.41 0.90 -17.58
N GLY A 88 8.93 1.85 -18.38
CA GLY A 88 8.87 1.80 -19.84
C GLY A 88 7.43 1.68 -20.35
N ALA A 89 7.16 0.68 -21.18
CA ALA A 89 5.81 0.36 -21.66
C ALA A 89 4.95 -0.37 -20.62
N ALA A 90 5.53 -0.91 -19.54
CA ALA A 90 4.85 -1.75 -18.57
C ALA A 90 4.04 -2.87 -19.25
N CYS A 91 2.72 -2.93 -19.04
CA CYS A 91 1.81 -3.85 -19.72
C CYS A 91 1.12 -3.21 -20.95
N ASP A 92 1.44 -1.95 -21.25
CA ASP A 92 0.81 -1.13 -22.29
C ASP A 92 -0.72 -0.98 -22.12
N HIS A 93 -1.19 -1.03 -20.86
CA HIS A 93 -2.62 -0.95 -20.54
C HIS A 93 -3.25 0.35 -21.08
N TRP A 94 -2.48 1.44 -21.20
CA TRP A 94 -3.01 2.70 -21.74
C TRP A 94 -3.56 2.56 -23.16
N ASN A 95 -2.96 1.69 -23.98
CA ASN A 95 -3.38 1.44 -25.35
C ASN A 95 -4.23 0.17 -25.50
N ARG A 96 -4.37 -0.63 -24.44
CA ARG A 96 -4.93 -1.99 -24.48
C ARG A 96 -5.99 -2.25 -23.42
N TRP A 97 -6.49 -1.21 -22.76
CA TRP A 97 -7.44 -1.36 -21.65
C TRP A 97 -8.74 -2.06 -22.08
N GLU A 98 -9.19 -1.91 -23.33
CA GLU A 98 -10.35 -2.65 -23.87
C GLU A 98 -10.11 -4.16 -23.88
N ASP A 99 -8.92 -4.61 -24.32
CA ASP A 99 -8.50 -6.01 -24.27
C ASP A 99 -8.43 -6.49 -22.82
N ASP A 100 -7.86 -5.69 -21.93
CA ASP A 100 -7.72 -6.05 -20.52
C ASP A 100 -9.09 -6.17 -19.83
N PHE A 101 -10.07 -5.33 -20.19
CA PHE A 101 -11.43 -5.41 -19.65
C PHE A 101 -12.22 -6.59 -20.22
N GLN A 102 -11.93 -7.00 -21.45
CA GLN A 102 -12.39 -8.27 -21.99
C GLN A 102 -11.87 -9.45 -21.14
N LEU A 103 -10.59 -9.47 -20.80
CA LEU A 103 -10.01 -10.51 -19.94
C LEU A 103 -10.65 -10.52 -18.54
N ILE A 104 -10.90 -9.36 -17.94
CA ILE A 104 -11.60 -9.26 -16.64
C ILE A 104 -13.01 -9.85 -16.73
N SER A 105 -13.71 -9.61 -17.84
CA SER A 105 -15.06 -10.15 -18.09
C SER A 105 -15.02 -11.67 -18.23
N GLU A 106 -14.05 -12.20 -18.99
CA GLU A 106 -13.87 -13.65 -19.20
C GLU A 106 -13.50 -14.40 -17.92
N LEU A 107 -12.79 -13.74 -16.99
CA LEU A 107 -12.53 -14.26 -15.65
C LEU A 107 -13.79 -14.30 -14.75
N GLY A 108 -14.91 -13.72 -15.18
CA GLY A 108 -16.15 -13.67 -14.41
C GLY A 108 -16.10 -12.71 -13.23
N LEU A 109 -15.20 -11.72 -13.26
CA LEU A 109 -15.07 -10.73 -12.20
C LEU A 109 -16.16 -9.65 -12.31
N ASN A 110 -16.62 -9.14 -11.16
CA ASN A 110 -17.69 -8.14 -11.07
C ASN A 110 -17.21 -6.80 -10.50
N SER A 111 -15.91 -6.63 -10.28
CA SER A 111 -15.31 -5.38 -9.85
C SER A 111 -13.86 -5.24 -10.32
N TYR A 112 -13.46 -4.00 -10.63
CA TYR A 112 -12.08 -3.68 -10.98
C TYR A 112 -11.62 -2.42 -10.24
N ARG A 113 -10.51 -2.54 -9.53
CA ARG A 113 -9.88 -1.39 -8.84
C ARG A 113 -8.67 -0.91 -9.62
N PHE A 114 -8.68 0.34 -10.05
CA PHE A 114 -7.53 0.96 -10.73
C PHE A 114 -7.19 2.30 -10.09
N SER A 115 -6.02 2.86 -10.40
CA SER A 115 -5.65 4.21 -10.00
C SER A 115 -5.60 5.16 -11.19
N VAL A 116 -5.85 6.43 -10.96
CA VAL A 116 -5.67 7.49 -11.96
C VAL A 116 -4.26 8.10 -11.78
N GLU A 117 -3.48 8.20 -12.86
CA GLU A 117 -2.13 8.78 -12.78
C GLU A 117 -2.19 10.31 -12.78
N TRP A 118 -1.85 10.92 -11.64
CA TRP A 118 -1.83 12.37 -11.50
C TRP A 118 -0.83 13.01 -12.49
N SER A 119 0.33 12.43 -12.76
CA SER A 119 1.27 13.02 -13.72
C SER A 119 0.77 13.03 -15.17
N ARG A 120 -0.20 12.17 -15.49
CA ARG A 120 -0.86 12.18 -16.80
C ARG A 120 -1.93 13.27 -16.87
N ILE A 121 -2.65 13.48 -15.76
CA ILE A 121 -3.74 14.47 -15.66
C ILE A 121 -3.24 15.91 -15.48
N GLU A 122 -2.18 16.11 -14.70
CA GLU A 122 -1.55 17.42 -14.45
C GLU A 122 -0.02 17.33 -14.64
N PRO A 123 0.48 17.20 -15.88
CA PRO A 123 1.91 16.99 -16.15
C PRO A 123 2.81 18.11 -15.64
N THR A 124 2.30 19.34 -15.66
CA THR A 124 2.89 20.54 -15.06
C THR A 124 1.87 21.25 -14.21
N GLU A 125 2.30 21.96 -13.16
CA GLU A 125 1.41 22.64 -12.22
C GLU A 125 0.41 23.55 -12.94
N GLY A 126 -0.88 23.28 -12.77
CA GLY A 126 -1.98 24.04 -13.37
C GLY A 126 -2.27 23.73 -14.85
N THR A 127 -1.53 22.84 -15.50
CA THR A 127 -1.79 22.41 -16.88
C THR A 127 -2.50 21.06 -16.89
N TRP A 128 -3.76 21.05 -17.31
CA TRP A 128 -4.60 19.86 -17.28
C TRP A 128 -4.69 19.18 -18.64
N ASN A 129 -4.53 17.86 -18.65
CA ASN A 129 -4.76 17.02 -19.83
C ASN A 129 -6.19 16.46 -19.79
N ASN A 130 -7.12 17.14 -20.44
CA ASN A 130 -8.52 16.70 -20.50
C ASN A 130 -8.71 15.46 -21.39
N ASP A 131 -7.83 15.22 -22.38
CA ASP A 131 -7.91 14.02 -23.22
C ASP A 131 -7.59 12.77 -22.39
N ALA A 132 -6.61 12.85 -21.48
CA ALA A 132 -6.32 11.77 -20.54
C ALA A 132 -7.48 11.52 -19.56
N LEU A 133 -8.14 12.58 -19.07
CA LEU A 133 -9.36 12.44 -18.26
C LEU A 133 -10.49 11.77 -19.04
N ALA A 134 -10.66 12.11 -20.33
CA ALA A 134 -11.65 11.49 -21.19
C ALA A 134 -11.38 9.99 -21.36
N VAL A 135 -10.12 9.57 -21.51
CA VAL A 135 -9.76 8.14 -21.55
C VAL A 135 -10.16 7.42 -20.26
N TYR A 136 -9.85 7.97 -19.08
CA TYR A 136 -10.31 7.36 -17.82
C TYR A 136 -11.84 7.34 -17.69
N SER A 137 -12.53 8.36 -18.22
CA SER A 137 -13.99 8.37 -18.29
C SER A 137 -14.52 7.24 -19.17
N ASN A 138 -13.94 7.03 -20.35
CA ASN A 138 -14.32 5.95 -21.26
C ASN A 138 -14.04 4.57 -20.63
N MET A 139 -12.93 4.42 -19.89
CA MET A 139 -12.67 3.19 -19.13
C MET A 139 -13.77 2.92 -18.10
N VAL A 140 -14.27 3.95 -17.40
CA VAL A 140 -15.37 3.80 -16.45
C VAL A 140 -16.67 3.40 -17.16
N ASP A 141 -16.97 4.00 -18.31
CA ASP A 141 -18.16 3.65 -19.10
C ASP A 141 -18.12 2.19 -19.55
N ASP A 142 -17.02 1.76 -20.17
CA ASP A 142 -16.88 0.39 -20.69
C ASP A 142 -16.93 -0.67 -19.56
N LEU A 143 -16.31 -0.41 -18.39
CA LEU A 143 -16.44 -1.29 -17.23
C LEU A 143 -17.91 -1.45 -16.80
N LEU A 144 -18.66 -0.35 -16.74
CA LEU A 144 -20.06 -0.38 -16.33
C LEU A 144 -20.95 -1.05 -17.36
N GLU A 145 -20.71 -0.86 -18.66
CA GLU A 145 -21.39 -1.56 -19.75
C GLU A 145 -21.19 -3.08 -19.66
N ARG A 146 -20.01 -3.53 -19.21
CA ARG A 146 -19.68 -4.93 -18.93
C ARG A 146 -20.23 -5.44 -17.61
N GLY A 147 -20.91 -4.61 -16.81
CA GLY A 147 -21.39 -4.96 -15.48
C GLY A 147 -20.29 -5.08 -14.42
N ILE A 148 -19.09 -4.56 -14.69
CA ILE A 148 -17.94 -4.57 -13.79
C ILE A 148 -17.94 -3.27 -12.99
N ARG A 149 -18.01 -3.37 -11.66
CA ARG A 149 -18.00 -2.19 -10.79
C ARG A 149 -16.60 -1.54 -10.71
N PRO A 150 -16.42 -0.28 -11.12
CA PRO A 150 -15.16 0.43 -10.95
C PRO A 150 -14.93 0.86 -9.49
N VAL A 151 -13.67 0.75 -9.05
CA VAL A 151 -13.18 1.29 -7.77
C VAL A 151 -11.95 2.15 -8.05
N VAL A 152 -12.08 3.48 -7.91
CA VAL A 152 -11.02 4.42 -8.30
C VAL A 152 -10.10 4.74 -7.13
N THR A 153 -8.79 4.63 -7.34
CA THR A 153 -7.74 5.03 -6.39
C THR A 153 -7.09 6.34 -6.85
N LEU A 154 -7.11 7.38 -6.01
CA LEU A 154 -6.61 8.71 -6.37
C LEU A 154 -5.09 8.85 -6.20
N HIS A 155 -4.48 8.10 -5.28
CA HIS A 155 -3.02 8.09 -5.15
C HIS A 155 -2.50 6.68 -4.95
N HIS A 156 -1.62 6.23 -5.86
CA HIS A 156 -1.02 4.92 -5.81
C HIS A 156 0.50 5.02 -6.00
N PHE A 157 1.16 5.67 -5.04
CA PHE A 157 2.61 5.89 -4.95
C PHE A 157 3.22 6.85 -5.98
N SER A 158 2.67 6.94 -7.18
CA SER A 158 3.10 7.86 -8.22
C SER A 158 2.41 9.22 -8.13
N HIS A 159 3.11 10.26 -8.58
CA HIS A 159 2.61 11.63 -8.71
C HIS A 159 3.57 12.48 -9.57
N PRO A 160 3.16 13.68 -10.04
CA PRO A 160 3.98 14.51 -10.91
C PRO A 160 5.29 14.96 -10.25
N GLN A 161 6.36 15.02 -11.05
CA GLN A 161 7.68 15.42 -10.56
C GLN A 161 7.70 16.86 -10.03
N TRP A 162 6.88 17.77 -10.58
CA TRP A 162 6.80 19.15 -10.09
C TRP A 162 6.28 19.22 -8.66
N TRP A 163 5.39 18.30 -8.27
CA TRP A 163 4.84 18.24 -6.92
C TRP A 163 5.81 17.56 -5.93
N GLU A 164 6.52 16.53 -6.38
CA GLU A 164 7.64 15.93 -5.63
C GLU A 164 8.72 16.98 -5.34
N ALA A 165 9.06 17.83 -6.32
CA ALA A 165 10.06 18.90 -6.17
C ALA A 165 9.67 19.95 -5.11
N LYS A 166 8.37 20.20 -4.90
CA LYS A 166 7.86 21.05 -3.80
C LYS A 166 7.90 20.36 -2.44
N GLY A 167 8.25 19.07 -2.39
CA GLY A 167 8.33 18.26 -1.17
C GLY A 167 7.17 17.28 -0.99
N GLY A 168 6.23 17.21 -1.94
CA GLY A 168 5.11 16.26 -1.92
C GLY A 168 4.42 16.15 -0.56
N PHE A 169 4.19 14.93 -0.09
CA PHE A 169 3.59 14.68 1.23
C PHE A 169 4.51 15.02 2.41
N ALA A 170 5.80 15.27 2.20
CA ALA A 170 6.70 15.67 3.27
C ALA A 170 6.46 17.11 3.74
N ASP A 171 5.88 17.95 2.87
CA ASP A 171 5.45 19.30 3.21
C ASP A 171 3.92 19.40 3.22
N ARG A 172 3.36 19.72 4.38
CA ARG A 172 1.91 19.81 4.58
C ARG A 172 1.27 20.95 3.77
N ALA A 173 2.04 22.00 3.45
CA ALA A 173 1.57 23.13 2.64
C ALA A 173 1.18 22.71 1.22
N ASN A 174 1.65 21.55 0.75
CA ASN A 174 1.37 21.06 -0.60
C ASN A 174 0.05 20.28 -0.74
N ALA A 175 -0.62 19.95 0.36
CA ALA A 175 -1.86 19.16 0.31
C ALA A 175 -2.99 19.78 -0.56
N PRO A 176 -3.17 21.12 -0.61
CA PRO A 176 -4.18 21.72 -1.49
C PRO A 176 -4.01 21.35 -2.97
N HIS A 177 -2.78 21.11 -3.45
CA HIS A 177 -2.57 20.65 -4.83
C HIS A 177 -3.12 19.24 -5.05
N PHE A 178 -2.90 18.34 -4.08
CA PHE A 178 -3.43 16.98 -4.14
C PHE A 178 -4.95 16.97 -4.06
N VAL A 179 -5.54 17.80 -3.18
CA VAL A 179 -7.00 17.93 -3.08
C VAL A 179 -7.60 18.45 -4.39
N ARG A 180 -7.01 19.50 -5.01
CA ARG A 180 -7.46 20.02 -6.30
C ARG A 180 -7.44 18.96 -7.40
N TYR A 181 -6.37 18.16 -7.47
CA TYR A 181 -6.30 17.04 -8.41
C TYR A 181 -7.39 16.00 -8.13
N CYS A 182 -7.61 15.64 -6.87
CA CYS A 182 -8.66 14.70 -6.49
C CYS A 182 -10.05 15.21 -6.86
N GLU A 183 -10.34 16.50 -6.61
CA GLU A 183 -11.59 17.15 -7.01
C GLU A 183 -11.77 17.11 -8.53
N ARG A 184 -10.71 17.40 -9.29
CA ARG A 184 -10.77 17.38 -10.76
C ARG A 184 -11.10 16.01 -11.34
N VAL A 185 -10.49 14.95 -10.82
CA VAL A 185 -10.81 13.56 -11.22
C VAL A 185 -12.23 13.20 -10.78
N PHE A 186 -12.62 13.60 -9.58
CA PHE A 186 -13.93 13.31 -9.02
C PHE A 186 -15.05 13.99 -9.81
N GLU A 187 -14.90 15.24 -10.22
CA GLU A 187 -15.88 15.96 -11.07
C GLU A 187 -16.23 15.19 -12.34
N VAL A 188 -15.27 14.47 -12.92
CA VAL A 188 -15.45 13.77 -14.20
C VAL A 188 -16.06 12.38 -14.03
N LEU A 189 -15.71 11.66 -12.97
CA LEU A 189 -16.06 10.24 -12.84
C LEU A 189 -17.10 9.97 -11.75
N SER A 190 -17.34 10.94 -10.85
CA SER A 190 -18.17 10.69 -9.67
C SER A 190 -19.64 10.56 -9.97
N ASP A 191 -20.15 10.89 -11.15
CA ASP A 191 -21.53 10.59 -11.54
C ASP A 191 -21.78 9.07 -11.71
N ARG A 192 -20.73 8.29 -11.96
CA ARG A 192 -20.78 6.85 -12.26
C ARG A 192 -20.02 5.97 -11.26
N VAL A 193 -18.96 6.50 -10.64
CA VAL A 193 -18.12 5.76 -9.68
C VAL A 193 -18.62 5.95 -8.25
N GLU A 194 -19.03 4.86 -7.62
CA GLU A 194 -19.59 4.85 -6.26
C GLU A 194 -18.56 4.55 -5.16
N THR A 195 -17.33 4.17 -5.50
CA THR A 195 -16.33 3.75 -4.49
C THR A 195 -14.93 4.21 -4.82
N TRP A 196 -14.35 4.89 -3.84
CA TRP A 196 -13.15 5.67 -3.98
C TRP A 196 -12.15 5.30 -2.88
N VAL A 197 -10.89 5.20 -3.26
CA VAL A 197 -9.74 5.05 -2.37
C VAL A 197 -8.89 6.30 -2.52
N SER A 198 -8.77 7.12 -1.48
CA SER A 198 -7.98 8.35 -1.62
C SER A 198 -6.49 8.07 -1.78
N ILE A 199 -5.96 7.16 -0.96
CA ILE A 199 -4.52 6.84 -0.88
C ILE A 199 -4.37 5.33 -0.69
N ASN A 200 -3.53 4.72 -1.51
CA ASN A 200 -3.07 3.36 -1.35
C ASN A 200 -1.89 3.27 -0.37
N GLU A 201 -2.00 2.36 0.59
CA GLU A 201 -0.94 1.93 1.51
C GLU A 201 -0.04 3.06 2.05
N PRO A 202 -0.59 4.00 2.86
CA PRO A 202 0.19 5.10 3.39
C PRO A 202 1.45 4.67 4.14
N THR A 203 1.38 3.51 4.82
CA THR A 203 2.49 2.95 5.58
C THR A 203 3.61 2.46 4.66
N VAL A 204 3.29 1.78 3.55
CA VAL A 204 4.29 1.33 2.57
C VAL A 204 4.94 2.55 1.93
N PHE A 205 4.14 3.51 1.43
CA PHE A 205 4.68 4.71 0.80
C PHE A 205 5.67 5.45 1.72
N SER A 206 5.30 5.69 2.97
CA SER A 206 6.17 6.39 3.92
C SER A 206 7.41 5.59 4.28
N THR A 207 7.28 4.29 4.56
CA THR A 207 8.40 3.48 5.06
C THR A 207 9.37 3.17 3.93
N MET A 208 8.88 2.77 2.75
CA MET A 208 9.72 2.49 1.59
C MET A 208 10.38 3.77 1.07
N GLY A 209 9.66 4.91 1.04
CA GLY A 209 10.19 6.17 0.50
C GLY A 209 11.10 6.95 1.43
N TYR A 210 10.87 6.88 2.75
CA TYR A 210 11.53 7.73 3.74
C TYR A 210 12.25 6.98 4.86
N THR A 211 12.02 5.69 5.09
CA THR A 211 12.83 4.89 6.04
C THR A 211 13.89 4.09 5.31
N LEU A 212 13.47 3.26 4.36
CA LEU A 212 14.36 2.35 3.64
C LEU A 212 15.02 3.03 2.43
N GLY A 213 14.32 4.01 1.84
CA GLY A 213 14.78 4.75 0.67
C GLY A 213 14.75 3.94 -0.62
N MET A 214 13.84 2.95 -0.69
CA MET A 214 13.61 2.08 -1.85
C MET A 214 12.59 2.66 -2.83
N PHE A 215 11.66 3.49 -2.35
CA PHE A 215 10.70 4.20 -3.21
C PHE A 215 11.15 5.66 -3.37
N PRO A 216 10.63 6.42 -4.37
CA PRO A 216 10.75 7.86 -4.37
C PRO A 216 10.27 8.46 -3.02
N PRO A 217 10.93 9.49 -2.49
CA PRO A 217 12.12 10.18 -3.02
C PRO A 217 13.47 9.49 -2.77
N GLY A 218 13.49 8.34 -2.09
CA GLY A 218 14.71 7.59 -1.77
C GLY A 218 15.45 8.14 -0.55
N ARG A 219 14.70 8.64 0.44
CA ARG A 219 15.25 9.24 1.67
C ARG A 219 15.35 8.20 2.79
N ARG A 220 16.28 8.44 3.73
CA ARG A 220 16.50 7.61 4.93
C ARG A 220 16.45 8.47 6.19
N SER A 221 15.23 8.76 6.65
CA SER A 221 14.93 9.60 7.81
C SER A 221 13.62 9.17 8.48
N LEU A 222 13.73 8.65 9.72
CA LEU A 222 12.56 8.30 10.54
C LEU A 222 11.69 9.53 10.86
N ARG A 223 12.30 10.69 11.09
CA ARG A 223 11.58 11.94 11.32
C ARG A 223 10.73 12.33 10.11
N ALA A 224 11.28 12.21 8.89
CA ALA A 224 10.52 12.45 7.66
C ALA A 224 9.43 11.40 7.47
N THR A 225 9.70 10.13 7.78
CA THR A 225 8.71 9.04 7.72
C THR A 225 7.49 9.35 8.58
N LEU A 226 7.68 9.68 9.86
CA LEU A 226 6.57 10.02 10.77
C LEU A 226 5.77 11.24 10.28
N ARG A 227 6.47 12.25 9.75
CA ARG A 227 5.84 13.44 9.16
C ARG A 227 4.98 13.09 7.96
N VAL A 228 5.50 12.29 7.03
CA VAL A 228 4.80 11.86 5.82
C VAL A 228 3.61 10.97 6.17
N MET A 229 3.77 10.01 7.10
CA MET A 229 2.65 9.19 7.60
C MET A 229 1.51 10.05 8.13
N ARG A 230 1.82 11.04 8.98
CA ARG A 230 0.83 11.98 9.51
C ARG A 230 0.17 12.77 8.37
N ASN A 231 0.97 13.31 7.45
CA ASN A 231 0.46 14.14 6.36
C ASN A 231 -0.42 13.35 5.37
N LEU A 232 -0.13 12.08 5.09
CA LEU A 232 -0.97 11.21 4.27
C LEU A 232 -2.34 10.99 4.91
N LEU A 233 -2.41 10.76 6.23
CA LEU A 233 -3.68 10.60 6.94
C LEU A 233 -4.49 11.91 6.94
N LEU A 234 -3.82 13.05 7.11
CA LEU A 234 -4.46 14.36 7.00
C LEU A 234 -4.95 14.64 5.57
N ALA A 235 -4.16 14.29 4.55
CA ALA A 235 -4.55 14.43 3.16
C ALA A 235 -5.75 13.55 2.80
N HIS A 236 -5.81 12.31 3.30
CA HIS A 236 -7.01 11.48 3.21
C HIS A 236 -8.24 12.19 3.80
N ALA A 237 -8.11 12.77 5.01
CA ALA A 237 -9.21 13.48 5.64
C ALA A 237 -9.63 14.75 4.86
N ASP A 238 -8.67 15.48 4.29
CA ASP A 238 -8.95 16.66 3.47
C ASP A 238 -9.70 16.28 2.19
N VAL A 239 -9.20 15.25 1.46
CA VAL A 239 -9.87 14.70 0.27
C VAL A 239 -11.26 14.19 0.62
N TYR A 240 -11.40 13.40 1.69
CA TYR A 240 -12.69 12.89 2.15
C TYR A 240 -13.69 14.03 2.34
N ARG A 241 -13.31 15.10 3.07
CA ARG A 241 -14.20 16.25 3.31
C ARG A 241 -14.50 17.03 2.03
N ALA A 242 -13.53 17.21 1.16
CA ALA A 242 -13.71 17.91 -0.11
C ALA A 242 -14.71 17.17 -1.01
N LEU A 243 -14.47 15.88 -1.26
CA LEU A 243 -15.31 15.08 -2.15
C LEU A 243 -16.71 14.82 -1.57
N LYS A 244 -16.86 14.68 -0.25
CA LYS A 244 -18.17 14.56 0.40
C LYS A 244 -19.03 15.81 0.31
N LYS A 245 -18.45 16.99 0.07
CA LYS A 245 -19.24 18.21 -0.24
C LYS A 245 -19.86 18.15 -1.63
N ILE A 246 -19.26 17.40 -2.55
CA ILE A 246 -19.71 17.25 -3.94
C ILE A 246 -20.75 16.14 -4.05
N ARG A 247 -20.41 14.91 -3.59
CA ARG A 247 -21.34 13.77 -3.49
C ARG A 247 -21.27 13.12 -2.09
N PRO A 248 -22.19 13.45 -1.16
CA PRO A 248 -22.21 12.89 0.20
C PRO A 248 -22.41 11.37 0.28
N GLU A 249 -23.02 10.77 -0.74
CA GLU A 249 -23.50 9.39 -0.80
C GLU A 249 -22.43 8.36 -1.18
N VAL A 250 -21.42 8.75 -1.95
CA VAL A 250 -20.41 7.81 -2.46
C VAL A 250 -19.52 7.27 -1.34
N ARG A 251 -18.98 6.06 -1.50
CA ARG A 251 -18.07 5.48 -0.50
C ARG A 251 -16.64 5.99 -0.73
N ILE A 252 -16.01 6.55 0.30
CA ILE A 252 -14.63 7.04 0.23
C ILE A 252 -13.86 6.44 1.40
N GLY A 253 -12.76 5.76 1.08
CA GLY A 253 -11.90 5.09 2.06
C GLY A 253 -10.42 5.28 1.79
N ILE A 254 -9.62 4.58 2.60
CA ILE A 254 -8.17 4.49 2.48
C ILE A 254 -7.81 3.00 2.44
N ALA A 255 -6.88 2.62 1.55
CA ALA A 255 -6.40 1.24 1.51
C ALA A 255 -5.18 1.11 2.42
N LYS A 256 -5.25 0.25 3.43
CA LYS A 256 -4.17 -0.03 4.38
C LYS A 256 -3.70 -1.46 4.18
N ASN A 257 -2.40 -1.63 3.96
CA ASN A 257 -1.75 -2.91 4.15
C ASN A 257 -1.72 -3.22 5.65
N VAL A 258 -2.24 -4.38 6.03
CA VAL A 258 -2.25 -4.85 7.41
C VAL A 258 -1.53 -6.18 7.45
N THR A 259 -0.46 -6.24 8.22
CA THR A 259 0.27 -7.47 8.50
C THR A 259 -0.10 -7.91 9.91
N LEU A 260 -0.58 -9.14 10.04
CA LEU A 260 -0.76 -9.78 11.33
C LEU A 260 0.61 -10.27 11.81
N PHE A 261 1.00 -9.85 13.01
CA PHE A 261 2.22 -10.30 13.66
C PHE A 261 1.82 -11.27 14.77
N ASP A 262 1.99 -12.56 14.52
CA ASP A 262 1.93 -13.58 15.56
C ASP A 262 3.31 -13.72 16.22
N PRO A 263 3.37 -13.87 17.56
CA PRO A 263 4.61 -14.16 18.23
C PRO A 263 5.14 -15.51 17.75
N LYS A 264 6.46 -15.63 17.57
CA LYS A 264 7.08 -16.91 17.19
C LYS A 264 6.84 -17.99 18.26
N ASN A 265 6.78 -17.58 19.53
CA ASN A 265 6.41 -18.44 20.66
C ASN A 265 5.39 -17.68 21.53
N ARG A 266 4.11 -18.08 21.53
CA ARG A 266 3.01 -17.46 22.29
C ARG A 266 3.21 -17.42 23.80
N TRP A 267 4.07 -18.29 24.34
CA TRP A 267 4.42 -18.30 25.76
C TRP A 267 5.57 -17.34 26.13
N SER A 268 6.26 -16.77 25.14
CA SER A 268 7.40 -15.87 25.34
C SER A 268 6.92 -14.41 25.42
N PRO A 269 7.17 -13.69 26.52
CA PRO A 269 6.77 -12.28 26.62
C PRO A 269 7.69 -11.31 25.84
N ILE A 270 8.76 -11.82 25.22
CA ILE A 270 9.72 -11.03 24.43
C ILE A 270 9.55 -11.25 22.91
N ASP A 271 8.68 -12.18 22.52
CA ASP A 271 8.30 -12.43 21.12
C ASP A 271 7.12 -11.54 20.74
#